data_AF-A0A2G1ZYM5-F1
#
_entry.id   AF-A0A2G1ZYM5-F1
#
_cell.length_a   1.000
_cell.length_b   1.000
_cell.length_c   1.000
_cell.angle_alpha   90.00
_cell.angle_beta   90.00
_cell.angle_gamma   90.00
#
_symmetry.space_group_name_H-M   'P 1'
#
loop_
_entity.id
_entity.type
_entity.pdbx_description
1 polymer ?
#
loop_
_entity_poly.entity_id
_entity_poly.type
_entity_poly.pdbx_seq_one_letter_code
_entity_poly.pdbx_strand_id
1 'polypeptide(L)'
;MKKILLVAAALFTTSAFGDPVHIMDHINTTDGNWSGRLTIISANEPAYFTDAQKNNKGSTYDFTTQATQPFSYGFGIIPGKTDFNVAYSLTLTQKPAADTPLFTAKTCVFLITATSPATPDIRTESFNNATCKAAPSNDGDTYTIS
;
A
#
# COMPACT_ATOMS: atom_id res chain seq x y z
N MET A 1 49.78 -1.56 -44.05
CA MET A 1 49.87 -1.26 -42.60
C MET A 1 48.47 -1.44 -42.00
N LYS A 2 48.33 -2.35 -41.02
CA LYS A 2 47.05 -2.82 -40.45
C LYS A 2 46.35 -1.72 -39.64
N LYS A 3 45.08 -1.45 -39.93
CA LYS A 3 44.20 -0.62 -39.08
C LYS A 3 43.71 -1.47 -37.91
N ILE A 4 44.03 -1.05 -36.69
CA ILE A 4 43.53 -1.68 -35.46
C ILE A 4 42.19 -1.00 -35.14
N LEU A 5 41.10 -1.76 -35.19
CA LEU A 5 39.80 -1.33 -34.66
C LEU A 5 39.81 -1.53 -33.14
N LEU A 6 39.73 -0.44 -32.38
CA LEU A 6 39.42 -0.47 -30.95
C LEU A 6 37.90 -0.63 -30.81
N VAL A 7 37.45 -1.80 -30.37
CA VAL A 7 36.07 -2.01 -29.93
C VAL A 7 36.00 -1.61 -28.46
N ALA A 8 35.39 -0.47 -28.18
CA ALA A 8 35.07 -0.06 -26.81
C ALA A 8 33.93 -0.95 -26.28
N ALA A 9 34.25 -1.83 -25.34
CA ALA A 9 33.24 -2.59 -24.60
C ALA A 9 32.55 -1.63 -23.62
N ALA A 10 31.32 -1.22 -23.95
CA ALA A 10 30.45 -0.52 -23.02
C ALA A 10 30.05 -1.51 -21.90
N LEU A 11 30.60 -1.30 -20.71
CA LEU A 11 30.17 -1.96 -19.49
C LEU A 11 28.76 -1.49 -19.16
N PHE A 12 27.75 -2.29 -19.50
CA PHE A 12 26.40 -2.12 -18.96
C PHE A 12 26.42 -2.60 -17.51
N THR A 13 26.60 -1.67 -16.58
CA THR A 13 26.31 -1.94 -15.17
C THR A 13 24.79 -1.98 -15.00
N THR A 14 24.19 -3.15 -15.09
CA THR A 14 22.80 -3.37 -14.65
C THR A 14 22.80 -3.42 -13.12
N SER A 15 22.69 -2.26 -12.47
CA SER A 15 22.33 -2.22 -11.05
C SER A 15 20.81 -2.42 -10.94
N ALA A 16 20.35 -3.66 -11.12
CA ALA A 16 18.99 -4.05 -10.76
C ALA A 16 18.99 -4.47 -9.28
N PHE A 17 19.17 -3.50 -8.39
CA PHE A 17 18.64 -3.64 -7.05
C PHE A 17 17.13 -3.42 -7.19
N GLY A 18 16.34 -4.48 -7.01
CA GLY A 18 14.90 -4.45 -7.08
C GLY A 18 14.35 -3.31 -6.23
N ASP A 19 13.36 -2.60 -6.78
CA ASP A 19 12.71 -1.50 -6.09
C ASP A 19 12.24 -1.96 -4.70
N PRO A 20 12.66 -1.31 -3.60
CA PRO A 20 12.27 -1.71 -2.24
C PRO A 20 10.77 -1.64 -2.00
N VAL A 21 10.02 -1.00 -2.91
CA VAL A 21 8.56 -1.04 -2.97
C VAL A 21 8.15 -2.05 -4.03
N HIS A 22 7.73 -3.23 -3.57
CA HIS A 22 7.55 -4.38 -4.46
C HIS A 22 6.23 -4.39 -5.24
N ILE A 23 5.16 -3.80 -4.70
CA ILE A 23 3.79 -3.78 -5.26
C ILE A 23 3.03 -2.54 -4.78
N MET A 24 1.95 -2.17 -5.49
CA MET A 24 1.09 -1.03 -5.17
C MET A 24 -0.32 -1.51 -4.83
N ASP A 25 -0.72 -1.28 -3.60
CA ASP A 25 -2.08 -1.58 -3.14
C ASP A 25 -3.04 -0.46 -3.56
N HIS A 26 -4.28 -0.84 -3.85
CA HIS A 26 -5.31 0.06 -4.38
C HIS A 26 -6.53 0.12 -3.48
N ILE A 27 -7.04 1.32 -3.24
CA ILE A 27 -8.24 1.56 -2.45
C ILE A 27 -9.28 2.25 -3.32
N ASN A 28 -10.39 1.56 -3.53
CA ASN A 28 -11.52 2.01 -4.30
C ASN A 28 -12.73 2.15 -3.39
N THR A 29 -13.55 3.17 -3.63
CA THR A 29 -14.85 3.30 -2.99
C THR A 29 -15.94 3.49 -4.05
N THR A 30 -17.13 2.96 -3.78
CA THR A 30 -18.30 3.16 -4.64
C THR A 30 -19.20 4.30 -4.18
N ASP A 31 -19.05 4.75 -2.92
CA ASP A 31 -19.83 5.86 -2.34
C ASP A 31 -19.01 6.70 -1.35
N GLY A 32 -19.51 7.91 -1.05
CA GLY A 32 -19.02 8.78 0.01
C GLY A 32 -17.57 9.27 -0.12
N ASN A 33 -17.17 10.06 0.88
CA ASN A 33 -15.81 10.53 1.05
C ASN A 33 -15.23 9.85 2.29
N TRP A 34 -14.06 9.24 2.18
CA TRP A 34 -13.46 8.45 3.24
C TRP A 34 -12.15 9.08 3.71
N SER A 35 -11.95 9.10 5.02
CA SER A 35 -10.63 9.30 5.63
C SER A 35 -10.00 7.93 5.85
N GLY A 36 -8.76 7.76 5.42
CA GLY A 36 -8.00 6.54 5.63
C GLY A 36 -6.73 6.79 6.45
N ARG A 37 -6.30 5.77 7.20
CA ARG A 37 -5.01 5.70 7.88
C ARG A 37 -4.40 4.31 7.72
N LEU A 38 -3.17 4.29 7.24
CA LEU A 38 -2.29 3.13 7.28
C LEU A 38 -1.42 3.20 8.54
N THR A 39 -1.16 2.08 9.21
CA THR A 39 -0.31 2.02 10.42
C THR A 39 0.43 0.69 10.50
N ILE A 40 1.76 0.75 10.53
CA ILE A 40 2.61 -0.42 10.76
C ILE A 40 2.47 -0.88 12.22
N ILE A 41 2.26 -2.19 12.40
CA ILE A 41 2.09 -2.86 13.69
C ILE A 41 3.33 -3.69 14.04
N SER A 42 3.97 -4.33 13.04
CA SER A 42 5.15 -5.17 13.24
C SER A 42 6.26 -4.37 13.93
N ALA A 43 6.61 -4.78 15.15
CA ALA A 43 7.70 -4.18 15.89
C ALA A 43 9.04 -4.61 15.30
N ASN A 44 9.96 -3.65 15.15
CA ASN A 44 11.34 -3.86 14.69
C ASN A 44 11.54 -4.22 13.22
N GLU A 45 10.48 -4.26 12.41
CA GLU A 45 10.63 -4.28 10.95
C GLU A 45 10.88 -2.87 10.42
N PRO A 46 12.01 -2.59 9.74
CA PRO A 46 12.27 -1.29 9.15
C PRO A 46 11.48 -1.14 7.85
N ALA A 47 10.17 -0.91 8.01
CA ALA A 47 9.21 -0.75 6.93
C ALA A 47 8.60 0.66 6.90
N TYR A 48 8.06 1.04 5.75
CA TYR A 48 7.44 2.34 5.52
C TYR A 48 6.38 2.27 4.42
N PHE A 49 5.41 3.17 4.45
CA PHE A 49 4.48 3.35 3.35
C PHE A 49 5.03 4.32 2.31
N THR A 50 4.57 4.19 1.07
CA THR A 50 4.83 5.17 0.00
C THR A 50 3.57 5.65 -0.71
N ASP A 51 3.65 6.82 -1.33
CA ASP A 51 2.66 7.23 -2.34
C ASP A 51 2.92 6.54 -3.70
N ALA A 52 2.07 6.83 -4.68
CA ALA A 52 2.20 6.34 -6.06
C ALA A 52 3.48 6.81 -6.78
N GLN A 53 4.14 7.86 -6.28
CA GLN A 53 5.44 8.32 -6.76
C GLN A 53 6.60 7.70 -5.98
N LYS A 54 6.33 6.73 -5.11
CA LYS A 54 7.29 6.01 -4.26
C LYS A 54 8.00 6.91 -3.24
N ASN A 55 7.42 8.06 -2.89
CA ASN A 55 7.95 8.88 -1.80
C ASN A 55 7.62 8.21 -0.46
N ASN A 56 8.61 8.08 0.41
CA ASN A 56 8.45 7.56 1.76
C ASN A 56 7.52 8.45 2.60
N LYS A 57 6.53 7.85 3.26
CA LYS A 57 5.54 8.51 4.13
C LYS A 57 5.68 8.11 5.60
N GLY A 58 6.62 7.23 5.94
CA GLY A 58 6.87 6.73 7.29
C GLY A 58 6.01 5.53 7.65
N SER A 59 5.90 5.26 8.96
CA SER A 59 5.18 4.11 9.52
C SER A 59 3.67 4.34 9.69
N THR A 60 3.21 5.56 9.46
CA THR A 60 1.80 5.92 9.40
C THR A 60 1.55 6.78 8.16
N TYR A 61 0.40 6.59 7.49
CA TYR A 61 0.06 7.38 6.32
C TYR A 61 -1.44 7.68 6.29
N ASP A 62 -1.78 8.95 6.50
CA ASP A 62 -3.13 9.48 6.41
C ASP A 62 -3.46 9.93 4.98
N PHE A 63 -4.67 9.62 4.52
CA PHE A 63 -5.13 9.97 3.19
C PHE A 63 -6.65 10.14 3.14
N THR A 64 -7.15 10.56 1.98
CA THR A 64 -8.58 10.56 1.66
C THR A 64 -8.83 9.84 0.35
N THR A 65 -9.99 9.22 0.22
CA THR A 65 -10.43 8.61 -1.04
C THR A 65 -11.93 8.79 -1.27
N GLN A 66 -12.33 8.87 -2.53
CA GLN A 66 -13.70 9.01 -2.99
C GLN A 66 -13.81 8.33 -4.37
N ALA A 67 -15.03 8.08 -4.86
CA ALA A 67 -15.22 7.28 -6.07
C ALA A 67 -14.50 7.84 -7.33
N THR A 68 -14.32 9.16 -7.41
CA THR A 68 -13.60 9.83 -8.50
C THR A 68 -12.10 9.98 -8.28
N GLN A 69 -11.62 9.63 -7.09
CA GLN A 69 -10.23 9.75 -6.68
C GLN A 69 -9.85 8.53 -5.82
N PRO A 70 -9.61 7.37 -6.45
CA PRO A 70 -9.09 6.21 -5.76
C PRO A 70 -7.70 6.53 -5.19
N PHE A 71 -7.33 5.80 -4.14
CA PHE A 71 -6.03 5.98 -3.50
C PHE A 71 -5.15 4.75 -3.76
N SER A 72 -3.83 4.96 -3.80
CA SER A 72 -2.88 3.85 -3.92
C SER A 72 -1.66 4.12 -3.08
N TYR A 73 -1.13 3.06 -2.47
CA TYR A 73 0.05 3.13 -1.63
C TYR A 73 0.95 1.93 -1.89
N GLY A 74 2.24 2.11 -1.61
CA GLY A 74 3.20 1.01 -1.60
C GLY A 74 3.59 0.66 -0.17
N PHE A 75 4.03 -0.58 0.03
CA PHE A 75 4.70 -1.02 1.23
C PHE A 75 6.19 -1.23 0.92
N GLY A 76 7.03 -0.41 1.53
CA GLY A 76 8.48 -0.44 1.38
C GLY A 76 9.16 -1.10 2.57
N ILE A 77 10.23 -1.83 2.28
CA ILE A 77 11.13 -2.42 3.27
C ILE A 77 12.55 -1.90 3.06
N ILE A 78 13.33 -1.72 4.13
CA ILE A 78 14.74 -1.38 3.99
C ILE A 78 15.51 -2.62 3.53
N PRO A 79 16.17 -2.60 2.34
CA PRO A 79 16.90 -3.76 1.82
C PRO A 79 17.95 -4.30 2.80
N GLY A 80 18.04 -5.63 2.88
CA GLY A 80 19.00 -6.32 3.73
C GLY A 80 18.72 -6.24 5.23
N LYS A 81 17.55 -5.75 5.64
CA LYS A 81 17.16 -5.58 7.06
C LYS A 81 15.80 -6.16 7.43
N THR A 82 15.21 -6.99 6.57
CA THR A 82 13.90 -7.60 6.83
C THR A 82 13.93 -9.09 6.47
N ASP A 83 13.19 -9.88 7.22
CA ASP A 83 12.83 -11.26 6.88
C ASP A 83 11.39 -11.37 6.33
N PHE A 84 10.78 -10.22 6.02
CA PHE A 84 9.43 -10.05 5.49
C PHE A 84 8.30 -10.41 6.47
N ASN A 85 8.52 -10.30 7.79
CA ASN A 85 7.46 -10.47 8.80
C ASN A 85 6.67 -9.17 9.02
N VAL A 86 5.81 -8.81 8.05
CA VAL A 86 5.09 -7.54 8.07
C VAL A 86 3.70 -7.68 8.69
N ALA A 87 3.30 -6.68 9.47
CA ALA A 87 1.95 -6.53 9.97
C ALA A 87 1.57 -5.04 9.96
N TYR A 88 0.43 -4.70 9.38
CA TYR A 88 -0.10 -3.34 9.38
C TYR A 88 -1.63 -3.31 9.32
N SER A 89 -2.21 -2.17 9.68
CA SER A 89 -3.64 -1.92 9.52
C SER A 89 -3.91 -0.86 8.47
N LEU A 90 -5.05 -1.02 7.78
CA LEU A 90 -5.70 -0.02 6.97
C LEU A 90 -7.06 0.27 7.58
N THR A 91 -7.23 1.47 8.16
CA THR A 91 -8.48 1.92 8.76
C THR A 91 -9.11 2.99 7.88
N LEU A 92 -10.37 2.82 7.48
CA LEU A 92 -11.12 3.77 6.69
C LEU A 92 -12.43 4.13 7.39
N THR A 93 -12.72 5.42 7.50
CA THR A 93 -13.97 5.92 8.08
C THR A 93 -14.62 6.87 7.10
N GLN A 94 -15.89 6.64 6.78
CA GLN A 94 -16.66 7.51 5.90
C GLN A 94 -16.87 8.82 6.64
N LYS A 95 -16.39 9.93 6.06
CA LYS A 95 -16.68 11.27 6.56
C LYS A 95 -18.19 11.46 6.46
N PRO A 96 -18.89 11.65 7.59
CA PRO A 96 -20.29 11.98 7.54
C PRO A 96 -20.45 13.32 6.82
N ALA A 97 -21.54 13.51 6.08
CA ALA A 97 -21.95 14.86 5.68
C ALA A 97 -22.11 15.72 6.94
N ALA A 98 -21.96 17.04 6.83
CA ALA A 98 -21.94 17.96 7.98
C ALA A 98 -23.11 17.78 8.97
N ASP A 99 -24.26 17.29 8.47
CA ASP A 99 -25.50 17.10 9.25
C ASP A 99 -25.76 15.65 9.69
N THR A 100 -24.77 14.75 9.56
CA THR A 100 -24.94 13.32 9.92
C THR A 100 -24.53 13.09 11.37
N PRO A 101 -25.32 12.36 12.18
CA PRO A 101 -24.95 12.05 13.57
C PRO A 101 -23.58 11.35 13.67
N LEU A 102 -22.77 11.72 14.66
CA LEU A 102 -21.40 11.19 14.88
C LEU A 102 -21.31 9.65 14.94
N PHE A 103 -22.41 8.96 15.27
CA PHE A 103 -22.47 7.50 15.42
C PHE A 103 -22.93 6.73 14.16
N THR A 104 -23.21 7.42 13.05
CA THR A 104 -23.60 6.76 11.78
C THR A 104 -22.45 6.67 10.78
N ALA A 105 -21.21 6.94 11.19
CA ALA A 105 -20.06 6.76 10.31
C ALA A 105 -19.85 5.27 9.99
N LYS A 106 -19.73 4.95 8.70
CA LYS A 106 -19.30 3.63 8.23
C LYS A 106 -17.79 3.50 8.45
N THR A 107 -17.33 2.32 8.87
CA THR A 107 -15.89 2.06 9.03
C THR A 107 -15.53 0.70 8.46
N CYS A 108 -14.40 0.65 7.75
CA CYS A 108 -13.71 -0.58 7.35
C CYS A 108 -12.34 -0.62 8.02
N VAL A 109 -12.00 -1.76 8.61
CA VAL A 109 -10.64 -2.03 9.09
C VAL A 109 -10.13 -3.29 8.41
N PHE A 110 -8.96 -3.20 7.80
CA PHE A 110 -8.23 -4.34 7.29
C PHE A 110 -6.98 -4.52 8.13
N LEU A 111 -6.73 -5.75 8.58
CA LEU A 111 -5.48 -6.16 9.20
C LEU A 111 -4.73 -7.03 8.21
N ILE A 112 -3.57 -6.55 7.76
CA ILE A 112 -2.75 -7.19 6.74
C ILE A 112 -1.52 -7.74 7.43
N THR A 113 -1.26 -9.03 7.24
CA THR A 113 -0.05 -9.68 7.72
C THR A 113 0.56 -10.51 6.60
N ALA A 114 1.88 -10.58 6.52
CA ALA A 114 2.55 -11.46 5.59
C ALA A 114 3.88 -11.93 6.17
N THR A 115 4.27 -13.15 5.80
CA THR A 115 5.59 -13.73 6.08
C THR A 115 6.39 -13.93 4.79
N SER A 116 5.80 -13.61 3.63
CA SER A 116 6.46 -13.60 2.32
C SER A 116 5.75 -12.66 1.33
N PRO A 117 6.42 -12.20 0.25
CA PRO A 117 5.87 -11.20 -0.68
C PRO A 117 4.65 -11.61 -1.51
N ALA A 118 4.28 -12.88 -1.53
CA ALA A 118 3.38 -13.40 -2.55
C ALA A 118 1.90 -13.48 -2.13
N THR A 119 1.59 -13.59 -0.84
CA THR A 119 0.19 -13.78 -0.40
C THR A 119 0.01 -13.36 1.05
N PRO A 120 -0.50 -12.14 1.32
CA PRO A 120 -0.81 -11.73 2.68
C PRO A 120 -2.05 -12.47 3.23
N ASP A 121 -2.11 -12.63 4.54
CA ASP A 121 -3.34 -12.93 5.28
C ASP A 121 -4.02 -11.59 5.61
N ILE A 122 -5.21 -11.39 5.07
CA ILE A 122 -6.01 -10.17 5.23
C ILE A 122 -7.28 -10.50 6.01
N ARG A 123 -7.40 -9.90 7.20
CA ARG A 123 -8.64 -9.94 7.99
C ARG A 123 -9.40 -8.63 7.80
N THR A 124 -10.70 -8.75 7.60
CA THR A 124 -11.56 -7.61 7.28
C THR A 124 -12.65 -7.48 8.33
N GLU A 125 -12.79 -6.27 8.88
CA GLU A 125 -13.82 -5.91 9.83
C GLU A 125 -14.65 -4.74 9.28
N SER A 126 -15.96 -4.88 9.34
CA SER A 126 -16.92 -3.87 8.90
C SER A 126 -17.75 -3.36 10.06
N PHE A 127 -17.98 -2.06 10.13
CA PHE A 127 -18.84 -1.45 11.14
C PHE A 127 -19.95 -0.62 10.50
N ASN A 128 -21.13 -0.66 11.13
CA ASN A 128 -22.28 0.19 10.80
C ASN A 128 -22.69 0.11 9.31
N ASN A 129 -22.87 -1.12 8.83
CA ASN A 129 -23.27 -1.44 7.45
C ASN A 129 -22.28 -1.01 6.36
N ALA A 130 -21.01 -0.77 6.72
CA ALA A 130 -19.95 -0.69 5.73
C ALA A 130 -19.81 -2.00 4.97
N THR A 131 -19.58 -1.94 3.66
CA THR A 131 -19.14 -3.10 2.88
C THR A 131 -17.63 -2.99 2.70
N CYS A 132 -16.88 -4.01 3.16
CA CYS A 132 -15.43 -4.00 3.12
C CYS A 132 -14.96 -5.29 2.43
N LYS A 133 -14.22 -5.17 1.32
CA LYS A 133 -13.73 -6.33 0.55
C LYS A 133 -12.26 -6.14 0.19
N ALA A 134 -11.46 -7.17 0.42
CA ALA A 134 -10.10 -7.27 -0.11
C ALA A 134 -10.08 -8.33 -1.22
N ALA A 135 -9.35 -8.07 -2.30
CA ALA A 135 -9.12 -9.02 -3.38
C ALA A 135 -7.68 -8.91 -3.88
N PRO A 136 -6.98 -10.03 -4.10
CA PRO A 136 -5.64 -9.98 -4.69
C PRO A 136 -5.72 -9.46 -6.14
N SER A 137 -4.71 -8.71 -6.55
CA SER A 137 -4.50 -8.32 -7.96
C SER A 137 -3.05 -8.53 -8.36
N ASN A 138 -2.78 -8.51 -9.67
CA ASN A 138 -1.43 -8.73 -10.20
C ASN A 138 -0.44 -7.62 -9.79
N ASP A 139 -0.93 -6.44 -9.40
CA ASP A 139 -0.13 -5.26 -9.11
C ASP A 139 -0.14 -4.87 -7.61
N GLY A 140 -0.79 -5.66 -6.76
CA GLY A 140 -1.01 -5.42 -5.32
C GLY A 140 -2.43 -5.80 -4.89
N ASP A 141 -2.77 -5.70 -3.61
CA ASP A 141 -4.13 -5.98 -3.16
C ASP A 141 -5.08 -4.82 -3.49
N THR A 142 -6.33 -5.15 -3.81
CA THR A 142 -7.40 -4.18 -4.02
C THR A 142 -8.39 -4.22 -2.88
N TYR A 143 -8.59 -3.08 -2.22
CA TYR A 143 -9.57 -2.86 -1.17
C TYR A 143 -10.74 -2.07 -1.73
N THR A 144 -11.94 -2.65 -1.72
CA THR A 144 -13.18 -1.99 -2.16
C THR A 144 -14.08 -1.74 -0.97
N ILE A 145 -14.50 -0.49 -0.79
CA ILE A 145 -15.36 -0.05 0.32
C ILE A 145 -16.65 0.63 -0.16
N SER A 146 -17.70 0.56 0.67
CA SER A 146 -18.96 1.30 0.52
C SER A 146 -19.76 1.32 1.82
#